data_AF-A0A009HDT2-F1
#
_entry.id   AF-A0A009HDT2-F1
#
_cell.length_a   1.000
_cell.length_b   1.000
_cell.length_c   1.000
_cell.angle_alpha   90.00
_cell.angle_beta   90.00
_cell.angle_gamma   90.00
#
_symmetry.space_group_name_H-M   'P 1'
#
loop_
_entity.id
_entity.type
_entity.pdbx_description
1 polymer ?
#
loop_
_entity_poly.entity_id
_entity_poly.type
_entity_poly.pdbx_seq_one_letter_code
_entity_poly.pdbx_strand_id
1 'polypeptide(L)'
;MATKVVTDTQKEVDKQIAEHTKTIIGVDLTPFYRAADIQDEVDLNITANVSLIKSIPQQYADKLEVLITNALQTGQTNEELAKAIKQLGLSTDYRARLIASDQMGKINGQINQARQLSMGVETYTWQTAKDERVRPDHQHKQGKTFRWDSPPDGGHPGQPIRCRCTALPNYEDILID
;
A
#
# COMPACT_ATOMS: atom_id res chain seq x y z
N MET A 1 -7.98 17.08 27.69
CA MET A 1 -8.57 17.87 26.58
C MET A 1 -7.68 17.86 25.33
N ALA A 2 -6.36 18.10 25.45
CA ALA A 2 -5.44 18.04 24.30
C ALA A 2 -5.39 16.66 23.59
N THR A 3 -5.39 15.56 24.35
CA THR A 3 -5.37 14.19 23.79
C THR A 3 -6.59 13.89 22.93
N LYS A 4 -7.79 14.26 23.39
CA LYS A 4 -9.04 14.03 22.66
C LYS A 4 -9.08 14.79 21.32
N VAL A 5 -8.59 16.03 21.30
CA VAL A 5 -8.51 16.83 20.06
C VAL A 5 -7.52 16.22 19.06
N VAL A 6 -6.37 15.71 19.53
CA VAL A 6 -5.40 15.01 18.66
C VAL A 6 -6.00 13.72 18.09
N THR A 7 -6.69 12.93 18.92
CA THR A 7 -7.34 11.69 18.48
C THR A 7 -8.50 11.94 17.52
N ASP A 8 -9.32 12.97 17.76
CA ASP A 8 -10.42 13.33 16.86
C ASP A 8 -9.89 13.87 15.53
N THR A 9 -8.77 14.61 15.55
CA THR A 9 -8.09 15.08 14.33
C THR A 9 -7.46 13.92 13.56
N GLN A 10 -6.83 12.96 14.23
CA GLN A 10 -6.31 11.74 13.59
C GLN A 10 -7.43 10.91 12.97
N LYS A 11 -8.52 10.68 13.70
CA LYS A 11 -9.70 9.98 13.16
C LYS A 11 -10.27 10.67 11.93
N GLU A 12 -10.32 12.00 11.90
CA GLU A 12 -10.78 12.76 10.74
C GLU A 12 -9.77 12.68 9.58
N VAL A 13 -8.47 12.79 9.83
CA VAL A 13 -7.42 12.61 8.83
C VAL A 13 -7.47 11.19 8.24
N ASP A 14 -7.65 10.18 9.07
CA ASP A 14 -7.68 8.78 8.63
C ASP A 14 -8.99 8.41 7.96
N LYS A 15 -10.10 9.02 8.36
CA LYS A 15 -11.37 8.94 7.65
C LYS A 15 -11.26 9.59 6.27
N GLN A 16 -10.61 10.75 6.17
CA GLN A 16 -10.30 11.38 4.89
C GLN A 16 -9.36 10.50 4.06
N ILE A 17 -8.34 9.87 4.65
CA ILE A 17 -7.49 8.90 3.96
C ILE A 17 -8.31 7.70 3.47
N ALA A 18 -9.21 7.16 4.28
CA ALA A 18 -10.06 6.02 3.90
C ALA A 18 -11.07 6.39 2.79
N GLU A 19 -11.66 7.59 2.86
CA GLU A 19 -12.57 8.13 1.85
C GLU A 19 -11.84 8.43 0.54
N HIS A 20 -10.62 8.97 0.61
CA HIS A 20 -9.79 9.28 -0.55
C HIS A 20 -9.04 8.06 -1.12
N THR A 21 -8.88 6.98 -0.36
CA THR A 21 -8.37 5.67 -0.86
C THR A 21 -9.45 4.95 -1.67
N LYS A 22 -10.73 5.23 -1.37
CA LYS A 22 -11.90 4.66 -2.06
C LYS A 22 -12.12 5.29 -3.43
N THR A 23 -11.77 6.56 -3.60
CA THR A 23 -11.62 7.20 -4.91
C THR A 23 -10.25 6.86 -5.46
N ILE A 24 -10.20 6.23 -6.62
CA ILE A 24 -8.96 5.93 -7.33
C ILE A 24 -8.09 7.20 -7.36
N ILE A 25 -6.96 7.21 -6.64
CA ILE A 25 -5.86 8.20 -6.71
C ILE A 25 -6.21 9.55 -6.05
N GLY A 26 -5.40 9.99 -5.07
CA GLY A 26 -5.41 11.39 -4.63
C GLY A 26 -5.13 11.71 -3.15
N VAL A 27 -4.30 10.94 -2.44
CA VAL A 27 -3.68 11.44 -1.20
C VAL A 27 -2.18 11.57 -1.47
N ASP A 28 -1.69 12.80 -1.45
CA ASP A 28 -0.26 13.08 -1.42
C ASP A 28 0.28 12.65 -0.05
N LEU A 29 0.84 11.44 0.01
CA LEU A 29 1.44 10.87 1.22
C LEU A 29 2.86 11.41 1.49
N THR A 30 3.39 12.29 0.62
CA THR A 30 4.75 12.85 0.69
C THR A 30 5.09 13.51 2.04
N PRO A 31 4.18 14.25 2.71
CA PRO A 31 4.50 14.86 4.02
C PRO A 31 4.78 13.83 5.12
N PHE A 32 4.19 12.65 5.01
CA PHE A 32 4.33 11.56 5.99
C PHE A 32 5.42 10.55 5.61
N TYR A 33 5.77 10.47 4.32
CA TYR A 33 6.95 9.73 3.84
C TYR A 33 8.27 10.39 4.29
N ARG A 34 8.25 11.68 4.65
CA ARG A 34 9.43 12.42 5.13
C ARG A 34 9.72 12.29 6.62
N ALA A 35 8.84 11.68 7.41
CA ALA A 35 9.23 11.20 8.74
C ALA A 35 10.17 10.01 8.51
N ALA A 36 11.39 10.07 9.05
CA ALA A 36 12.43 9.06 8.84
C ALA A 36 11.99 7.62 9.21
N ASP A 37 10.90 7.48 9.95
CA ASP A 37 10.50 6.26 10.66
C ASP A 37 10.02 5.10 9.78
N ILE A 38 9.68 5.29 8.49
CA ILE A 38 9.20 4.19 7.62
C ILE A 38 9.95 4.03 6.29
N GLN A 39 10.96 4.87 6.01
CA GLN A 39 11.66 4.84 4.71
C GLN A 39 12.42 3.51 4.53
N ASP A 40 13.18 3.10 5.53
CA ASP A 40 13.94 1.84 5.49
C ASP A 40 13.02 0.63 5.27
N GLU A 41 11.86 0.61 5.93
CA GLU A 41 10.86 -0.46 5.77
C GLU A 41 10.27 -0.46 4.35
N VAL A 42 9.99 0.71 3.77
CA VAL A 42 9.48 0.82 2.40
C VAL A 42 10.54 0.35 1.40
N ASP A 43 11.79 0.75 1.57
CA ASP A 43 12.89 0.39 0.67
C ASP A 43 13.16 -1.13 0.70
N LEU A 44 13.20 -1.73 1.90
CA LEU A 44 13.30 -3.19 2.07
C LEU A 44 12.16 -3.93 1.36
N ASN A 45 10.95 -3.41 1.47
CA ASN A 45 9.77 -3.95 0.83
C ASN A 45 9.80 -3.82 -0.70
N ILE A 46 10.32 -2.71 -1.24
CA ILE A 46 10.52 -2.52 -2.69
C ILE A 46 11.50 -3.57 -3.21
N THR A 47 12.66 -3.74 -2.58
CA THR A 47 13.65 -4.76 -2.97
C THR A 47 13.06 -6.16 -2.91
N ALA A 48 12.35 -6.50 -1.84
CA ALA A 48 11.67 -7.80 -1.71
C ALA A 48 10.63 -8.01 -2.82
N ASN A 49 9.80 -7.02 -3.11
CA ASN A 49 8.76 -7.10 -4.15
C ASN A 49 9.36 -7.25 -5.56
N VAL A 50 10.44 -6.51 -5.87
CA VAL A 50 11.11 -6.56 -7.17
C VAL A 50 11.78 -7.91 -7.40
N SER A 51 12.37 -8.51 -6.38
CA SER A 51 12.98 -9.85 -6.45
C SER A 51 12.00 -10.96 -6.90
N LEU A 52 10.70 -10.76 -6.68
CA LEU A 52 9.65 -11.70 -7.09
C LEU A 52 9.25 -11.57 -8.57
N ILE A 53 9.69 -10.52 -9.27
CA ILE A 53 9.33 -10.24 -10.66
C ILE A 53 10.18 -11.08 -11.61
N LYS A 54 9.79 -12.34 -11.79
CA LYS A 54 10.49 -13.31 -12.66
C LYS A 54 10.60 -12.90 -14.13
N SER A 55 9.74 -11.98 -14.60
CA SER A 55 9.73 -11.57 -16.01
C SER A 55 10.76 -10.49 -16.35
N ILE A 56 11.45 -9.92 -15.35
CA ILE A 56 12.52 -8.97 -15.57
C ILE A 56 13.83 -9.65 -15.12
N PRO A 57 14.88 -9.68 -15.97
CA PRO A 57 16.14 -10.29 -15.56
C PRO A 57 16.74 -9.58 -14.34
N GLN A 58 17.31 -10.34 -13.40
CA GLN A 58 17.78 -9.83 -12.12
C GLN A 58 18.77 -8.66 -12.24
N GLN A 59 19.60 -8.63 -13.28
CA GLN A 59 20.53 -7.53 -13.57
C GLN A 59 19.86 -6.16 -13.81
N TYR A 60 18.53 -6.12 -13.90
CA TYR A 60 17.73 -4.91 -14.05
C TYR A 60 16.82 -4.64 -12.83
N ALA A 61 16.90 -5.47 -11.78
CA ALA A 61 16.18 -5.27 -10.53
C ALA A 61 16.47 -3.89 -9.95
N ASP A 62 17.75 -3.53 -9.82
CA ASP A 62 18.18 -2.23 -9.28
C ASP A 62 17.56 -1.04 -10.03
N LYS A 63 17.50 -1.13 -11.37
CA LYS A 63 16.87 -0.06 -12.18
C LYS A 63 15.37 0.02 -11.92
N LEU A 64 14.71 -1.12 -11.75
CA LEU A 64 13.29 -1.17 -11.45
C LEU A 64 13.00 -0.63 -10.04
N GLU A 65 13.83 -0.96 -9.06
CA GLU A 65 13.76 -0.43 -7.69
C GLU A 65 13.89 1.10 -7.69
N VAL A 66 14.85 1.65 -8.43
CA VAL A 66 15.02 3.10 -8.60
C VAL A 66 13.78 3.75 -9.25
N LEU A 67 13.22 3.14 -10.29
CA LEU A 67 12.00 3.67 -10.93
C LEU A 67 10.80 3.70 -9.97
N ILE A 68 10.61 2.62 -9.22
CA ILE A 68 9.51 2.50 -8.25
C ILE A 68 9.69 3.49 -7.09
N THR A 69 10.89 3.59 -6.55
CA THR A 69 11.24 4.52 -5.47
C THR A 69 11.00 5.96 -5.90
N ASN A 70 11.49 6.35 -7.09
CA ASN A 70 11.24 7.67 -7.65
C ASN A 70 9.75 7.94 -7.87
N ALA A 71 9.01 6.95 -8.38
CA ALA A 71 7.57 7.08 -8.60
C ALA A 71 6.83 7.36 -7.29
N LEU A 72 7.20 6.66 -6.22
CA LEU A 72 6.65 6.90 -4.89
C LEU A 72 7.02 8.29 -4.36
N GLN A 73 8.29 8.68 -4.44
CA GLN A 73 8.82 9.94 -3.89
C GLN A 73 8.29 11.18 -4.60
N THR A 74 7.97 11.06 -5.89
CA THR A 74 7.53 12.18 -6.74
C THR A 74 6.04 12.14 -7.08
N GLY A 75 5.31 11.15 -6.56
CA GLY A 75 3.88 11.00 -6.80
C GLY A 75 3.52 10.64 -8.24
N GLN A 76 4.38 9.92 -8.96
CA GLN A 76 4.08 9.48 -10.33
C GLN A 76 2.87 8.56 -10.35
N THR A 77 2.08 8.70 -11.40
CA THR A 77 0.95 7.81 -11.67
C THR A 77 1.42 6.42 -12.12
N ASN A 78 0.57 5.41 -11.95
CA ASN A 78 0.82 4.06 -12.48
C ASN A 78 1.10 4.07 -13.99
N GLU A 79 0.54 5.03 -14.74
CA GLU A 79 0.76 5.17 -16.18
C GLU A 79 2.17 5.65 -16.50
N GLU A 80 2.67 6.64 -15.75
CA GLU A 80 4.03 7.17 -15.90
C GLU A 80 5.07 6.12 -15.53
N LEU A 81 4.87 5.43 -14.39
CA LEU A 81 5.73 4.32 -14.00
C LEU A 81 5.71 3.19 -15.05
N ALA A 82 4.55 2.84 -15.60
CA ALA A 82 4.46 1.84 -16.65
C ALA A 82 5.22 2.25 -17.92
N LYS A 83 5.16 3.53 -18.31
CA LYS A 83 5.96 4.05 -19.43
C LYS A 83 7.46 3.93 -19.16
N ALA A 84 7.91 4.30 -17.95
CA ALA A 84 9.31 4.19 -17.56
C ALA A 84 9.80 2.73 -17.55
N ILE A 85 9.00 1.80 -17.02
CA ILE A 85 9.32 0.36 -17.03
C ILE A 85 9.40 -0.16 -18.47
N LYS A 86 8.47 0.24 -19.34
CA LYS A 86 8.47 -0.16 -20.75
C LYS A 86 9.71 0.37 -21.50
N GLN A 87 10.15 1.58 -21.18
CA GLN A 87 11.35 2.20 -21.77
C GLN A 87 12.64 1.45 -21.44
N LEU A 88 12.66 0.61 -20.39
CA LEU A 88 13.77 -0.31 -20.16
C LEU A 88 13.95 -1.33 -21.30
N GLY A 89 12.94 -1.51 -22.16
CA GLY A 89 12.99 -2.40 -23.34
C GLY A 89 12.78 -3.88 -23.02
N LEU A 90 12.46 -4.22 -21.76
CA LEU A 90 12.44 -5.59 -21.24
C LEU A 90 11.02 -6.13 -20.98
N SER A 91 10.00 -5.32 -21.25
CA SER A 91 8.62 -5.66 -20.93
C SER A 91 7.68 -5.18 -22.03
N THR A 92 6.64 -5.97 -22.28
CA THR A 92 5.52 -5.51 -23.10
C THR A 92 4.75 -4.42 -22.36
N ASP A 93 3.98 -3.63 -23.10
CA ASP A 93 3.12 -2.58 -22.53
C ASP A 93 2.20 -3.14 -21.43
N TYR A 94 1.57 -4.28 -21.72
CA TYR A 94 0.71 -4.99 -20.78
C TYR A 94 1.45 -5.41 -19.50
N ARG A 95 2.66 -5.95 -19.61
CA ARG A 95 3.45 -6.35 -18.44
C ARG A 95 3.93 -5.15 -17.64
N ALA A 96 4.36 -4.08 -18.29
CA ALA A 96 4.79 -2.87 -17.61
C ALA A 96 3.65 -2.26 -16.76
N ARG A 97 2.43 -2.19 -17.33
CA ARG A 97 1.22 -1.75 -16.59
C ARG A 97 0.87 -2.67 -15.42
N LEU A 98 1.01 -3.99 -15.61
CA LEU A 98 0.80 -4.98 -14.55
C LEU A 98 1.78 -4.74 -13.41
N ILE A 99 3.07 -4.62 -13.70
CA ILE A 99 4.12 -4.39 -12.70
C ILE A 99 3.87 -3.08 -11.98
N ALA A 100 3.69 -1.97 -12.70
CA ALA A 100 3.45 -0.66 -12.09
C ALA A 100 2.26 -0.69 -11.10
N SER A 101 1.11 -1.22 -11.53
CA SER A 101 -0.08 -1.28 -10.67
C SER A 101 0.07 -2.23 -9.49
N ASP A 102 0.79 -3.34 -9.67
CA ASP A 102 1.08 -4.31 -8.61
C ASP A 102 1.99 -3.70 -7.54
N GLN A 103 3.11 -3.12 -7.97
CA GLN A 103 4.12 -2.57 -7.07
C GLN A 103 3.58 -1.40 -6.26
N MET A 104 2.89 -0.46 -6.92
CA MET A 104 2.25 0.67 -6.21
C MET A 104 1.18 0.20 -5.22
N GLY A 105 0.40 -0.83 -5.57
CA GLY A 105 -0.60 -1.40 -4.66
C GLY A 105 0.01 -2.04 -3.42
N LYS A 106 1.09 -2.82 -3.59
CA LYS A 106 1.82 -3.46 -2.49
C LYS A 106 2.47 -2.46 -1.56
N ILE A 107 3.19 -1.49 -2.12
CA ILE A 107 3.88 -0.44 -1.37
C ILE A 107 2.87 0.36 -0.54
N ASN A 108 1.73 0.74 -1.11
CA ASN A 108 0.69 1.42 -0.36
C ASN A 108 0.14 0.58 0.79
N GLY A 109 -0.05 -0.72 0.58
CA GLY A 109 -0.44 -1.66 1.65
C GLY A 109 0.60 -1.75 2.76
N GLN A 110 1.88 -1.82 2.38
CA GLN A 110 3.02 -1.89 3.30
C GLN A 110 3.20 -0.59 4.11
N ILE A 111 3.06 0.58 3.47
CA ILE A 111 3.06 1.88 4.16
C ILE A 111 1.91 1.96 5.15
N ASN A 112 0.71 1.52 4.76
CA ASN A 112 -0.45 1.52 5.66
C ASN A 112 -0.22 0.60 6.87
N GLN A 113 0.33 -0.60 6.65
CA GLN A 113 0.73 -1.51 7.72
C GLN A 113 1.74 -0.88 8.68
N ALA A 114 2.85 -0.36 8.15
CA ALA A 114 3.91 0.25 8.95
C ALA A 114 3.37 1.42 9.81
N ARG A 115 2.50 2.25 9.23
CA ARG A 115 1.84 3.34 9.98
C ARG A 115 0.98 2.85 11.12
N GLN A 116 0.10 1.88 10.86
CA GLN A 116 -0.78 1.35 11.89
C GLN A 116 0.03 0.75 13.05
N LEU A 117 1.04 -0.06 12.74
CA LEU A 117 1.94 -0.62 13.74
C LEU A 117 2.71 0.45 14.51
N SER A 118 3.20 1.50 13.84
CA SER A 118 3.91 2.61 14.50
C SER A 118 3.03 3.38 15.50
N MET A 119 1.71 3.35 15.31
CA MET A 119 0.73 3.96 16.21
C MET A 119 0.27 3.00 17.31
N GLY A 120 0.71 1.73 17.30
CA GLY A 120 0.25 0.69 18.22
C GLY A 120 -1.07 0.02 17.81
N VAL A 121 -1.55 0.24 16.58
CA VAL A 121 -2.73 -0.46 16.05
C VAL A 121 -2.32 -1.86 15.60
N GLU A 122 -2.83 -2.87 16.28
CA GLU A 122 -2.50 -4.28 16.02
C GLU A 122 -3.48 -4.95 15.07
N THR A 123 -4.69 -4.40 14.96
CA THR A 123 -5.81 -4.99 14.22
C THR A 123 -6.42 -4.01 13.22
N TYR A 124 -7.00 -4.57 12.16
CA TYR A 124 -7.63 -3.78 11.10
C TYR A 124 -8.88 -4.47 10.57
N THR A 125 -9.82 -3.68 10.07
CA THR A 125 -10.98 -4.15 9.30
C THR A 125 -10.64 -4.20 7.82
N TRP A 126 -10.84 -5.35 7.16
CA TRP A 126 -10.60 -5.48 5.73
C TRP A 126 -11.68 -4.76 4.92
N GLN A 127 -11.27 -3.80 4.09
CA GLN A 127 -12.16 -3.09 3.18
C GLN A 127 -11.76 -3.38 1.72
N THR A 128 -12.68 -3.96 0.96
CA THR A 128 -12.51 -4.20 -0.47
C THR A 128 -12.80 -2.94 -1.29
N ALA A 129 -12.37 -2.93 -2.56
CA ALA A 129 -12.73 -1.90 -3.53
C ALA A 129 -14.23 -1.87 -3.90
N LYS A 130 -15.01 -2.88 -3.46
CA LYS A 130 -16.46 -3.02 -3.72
C LYS A 130 -16.85 -2.99 -5.21
N ASP A 131 -16.05 -3.61 -6.06
CA ASP A 131 -16.35 -3.77 -7.48
C ASP A 131 -16.19 -5.22 -7.97
N GLU A 132 -16.54 -5.44 -9.23
CA GLU A 132 -16.52 -6.75 -9.91
C GLU A 132 -15.13 -7.40 -10.00
N ARG A 133 -14.04 -6.63 -9.87
CA ARG A 133 -12.67 -7.15 -9.95
C ARG A 133 -12.14 -7.59 -8.59
N VAL A 134 -12.92 -7.42 -7.52
CA VAL A 134 -12.57 -7.96 -6.19
C VAL A 134 -12.69 -9.48 -6.25
N ARG A 135 -11.63 -10.18 -5.85
CA ARG A 135 -11.58 -11.64 -5.82
C ARG A 135 -12.63 -12.19 -4.85
N PRO A 136 -13.29 -13.34 -5.13
CA PRO A 136 -14.29 -13.91 -4.23
C PRO A 136 -13.79 -14.10 -2.79
N ASP A 137 -12.56 -14.59 -2.62
CA ASP A 137 -11.94 -14.72 -1.30
C ASP A 137 -11.85 -13.37 -0.55
N HIS A 138 -11.46 -12.28 -1.23
CA HIS A 138 -11.41 -10.95 -0.61
C HIS A 138 -12.81 -10.42 -0.28
N GLN A 139 -13.83 -10.75 -1.07
CA GLN A 139 -15.23 -10.41 -0.75
C GLN A 139 -15.66 -11.05 0.57
N HIS A 140 -15.28 -12.31 0.81
CA HIS A 140 -15.55 -12.98 2.10
C HIS A 140 -14.80 -12.36 3.29
N LYS A 141 -13.74 -11.58 3.04
CA LYS A 141 -12.99 -10.86 4.07
C LYS A 141 -13.58 -9.48 4.38
N GLN A 142 -14.43 -8.92 3.51
CA GLN A 142 -15.04 -7.58 3.68
C GLN A 142 -15.67 -7.40 5.07
N GLY A 143 -15.24 -6.35 5.78
CA GLY A 143 -15.77 -5.97 7.08
C GLY A 143 -15.31 -6.85 8.25
N LYS A 144 -14.46 -7.86 8.01
CA LYS A 144 -13.90 -8.69 9.08
C LYS A 144 -12.61 -8.07 9.63
N THR A 145 -12.39 -8.29 10.91
CA THR A 145 -11.17 -7.87 11.61
C THR A 145 -10.08 -8.92 11.49
N PHE A 146 -8.85 -8.46 11.25
CA PHE A 146 -7.64 -9.28 11.19
C PHE A 146 -6.53 -8.60 11.99
N ARG A 147 -5.58 -9.38 12.49
CA ARG A 147 -4.37 -8.85 13.13
C ARG A 147 -3.24 -8.72 12.13
N TRP A 148 -2.38 -7.73 12.29
CA TRP A 148 -1.16 -7.56 11.48
C TRP A 148 -0.12 -8.66 11.70
N ASP A 149 -0.08 -9.27 12.89
CA ASP A 149 0.84 -10.36 13.24
C ASP A 149 0.34 -11.76 12.84
N SER A 150 -0.91 -11.86 12.36
CA SER A 150 -1.56 -13.11 11.97
C SER A 150 -2.25 -12.93 10.61
N PRO A 151 -1.48 -12.94 9.50
CA PRO A 151 -2.02 -12.73 8.17
C PRO A 151 -3.08 -13.79 7.82
N PRO A 152 -4.20 -13.38 7.20
CA PRO A 152 -5.14 -14.35 6.66
C PRO A 152 -4.56 -15.06 5.43
N ASP A 153 -5.21 -16.13 4.99
CA ASP A 153 -4.84 -16.80 3.74
C ASP A 153 -4.80 -15.81 2.57
N GLY A 154 -3.73 -15.88 1.78
CA GLY A 154 -3.41 -14.93 0.70
C GLY A 154 -2.73 -13.63 1.13
N GLY A 155 -2.57 -13.37 2.43
CA GLY A 155 -1.91 -12.17 2.97
C GLY A 155 -2.84 -10.99 3.25
N HIS A 156 -2.26 -9.86 3.65
CA HIS A 156 -2.97 -8.63 4.00
C HIS A 156 -3.47 -7.85 2.77
N PRO A 157 -4.38 -6.87 2.94
CA PRO A 157 -4.75 -5.95 1.86
C PRO A 157 -3.52 -5.32 1.19
N GLY A 158 -3.55 -5.18 -0.13
CA GLY A 158 -2.42 -4.68 -0.92
C GLY A 158 -1.36 -5.73 -1.30
N GLN A 159 -1.17 -6.81 -0.53
CA GLN A 159 -0.11 -7.80 -0.81
C GLN A 159 -0.37 -8.71 -2.04
N PRO A 160 -1.59 -9.24 -2.26
CA PRO A 160 -1.87 -10.06 -3.44
C PRO A 160 -1.70 -9.26 -4.74
N ILE A 161 -1.37 -9.96 -5.83
CA ILE A 161 -1.15 -9.30 -7.13
C ILE A 161 -2.37 -8.49 -7.58
N ARG A 162 -2.16 -7.21 -7.90
CA ARG A 162 -3.22 -6.23 -8.25
C ARG A 162 -4.33 -6.10 -7.19
N CYS A 163 -4.02 -6.33 -5.91
CA CYS A 163 -4.98 -6.10 -4.84
C CYS A 163 -5.29 -4.61 -4.72
N ARG A 164 -6.58 -4.28 -4.57
CA ARG A 164 -7.09 -2.92 -4.35
C ARG A 164 -7.89 -2.81 -3.07
N CYS A 165 -7.70 -3.78 -2.17
CA CYS A 165 -8.30 -3.73 -0.83
C CYS A 165 -7.40 -2.87 0.07
N THR A 166 -7.99 -2.28 1.11
CA THR A 166 -7.31 -1.51 2.14
C THR A 166 -7.58 -2.08 3.53
N ALA A 167 -6.66 -1.85 4.45
CA ALA A 167 -6.78 -2.19 5.86
C ALA A 167 -7.20 -0.93 6.63
N LEU A 168 -8.42 -0.91 7.17
CA LEU A 168 -8.87 0.20 8.01
C LEU A 168 -8.41 -0.04 9.45
N PRO A 169 -7.66 0.87 10.06
CA PRO A 169 -7.16 0.67 11.43
C PRO A 169 -8.31 0.50 12.42
N ASN A 170 -8.13 -0.40 13.38
CA ASN A 170 -9.00 -0.49 14.53
C ASN A 170 -8.46 0.41 15.66
N TYR A 171 -9.07 1.58 15.86
CA TYR A 171 -8.60 2.50 16.90
C TYR A 171 -8.87 2.03 18.32
N GLU A 172 -9.74 1.04 18.53
CA GLU A 172 -9.97 0.47 19.86
C GLU A 172 -8.67 -0.06 20.49
N ASP A 173 -7.71 -0.50 19.67
CA ASP A 173 -6.41 -1.00 20.13
C ASP A 173 -5.56 0.07 20.85
N ILE A 174 -5.80 1.35 20.58
CA ILE A 174 -4.98 2.48 21.07
C ILE A 174 -5.77 3.45 21.95
N LEU A 175 -7.07 3.21 22.13
CA LEU A 175 -7.89 3.98 23.06
C LEU A 175 -7.65 3.42 24.47
N ILE A 176 -6.84 4.13 25.25
CA ILE A 176 -6.68 3.88 26.69
C ILE A 176 -7.89 4.49 27.41
N ASP A 177 -8.57 3.68 28.24
CA ASP A 177 -9.59 4.16 29.20
C ASP A 177 -8.99 5.11 30.26
#